data_AF-A0A9D7N7F0-F1
#
_entry.id   AF-A0A9D7N7F0-F1
#
_cell.length_a   1.000
_cell.length_b   1.000
_cell.length_c   1.000
_cell.angle_alpha   90.00
_cell.angle_beta   90.00
_cell.angle_gamma   90.00
#
_symmetry.space_group_name_H-M   'P 1'
#
loop_
_entity.id
_entity.type
_entity.pdbx_description
1 polymer ?
#
loop_
_entity_poly.entity_id
_entity_poly.type
_entity_poly.pdbx_seq_one_letter_code
_entity_poly.pdbx_strand_id
1 'polypeptide(L)'
;MSFWVHRPIDTRRGQRWEDAQSYEPPRERAIPGRGYPLFHVSCGDLSLDFASLAEIEACANVLGRKLLPRSLDLVRSSGVQKGPHAHWLSRLPARWKRWSRRARLAARLRVALVDFRARLEQARS
;
A
#
# COMPACT_ATOMS: atom_id res chain seq x y z
N MET A 1 -0.30 5.53 0.02
CA MET A 1 -1.19 4.38 -0.26
C MET A 1 -2.11 4.07 0.91
N SER A 2 -1.75 4.49 2.12
CA SER A 2 -2.33 4.13 3.40
C SER A 2 -3.84 4.17 3.49
N PHE A 3 -4.46 5.27 3.04
CA PHE A 3 -5.90 5.44 3.09
C PHE A 3 -6.71 4.43 2.26
N TRP A 4 -6.09 3.77 1.27
CA TRP A 4 -6.75 2.74 0.46
C TRP A 4 -6.64 1.34 1.06
N VAL A 5 -5.75 1.16 2.02
CA VAL A 5 -5.38 -0.15 2.57
C VAL A 5 -5.90 -0.27 4.00
N HIS A 6 -5.59 0.72 4.82
CA HIS A 6 -5.94 0.77 6.22
C HIS A 6 -7.30 1.45 6.38
N ARG A 7 -8.34 0.65 6.64
CA ARG A 7 -9.68 1.14 6.90
C ARG A 7 -9.79 1.52 8.38
N PRO A 8 -10.24 2.73 8.74
CA PRO A 8 -10.45 3.08 10.13
C PRO A 8 -11.63 2.29 10.70
N ILE A 9 -11.49 1.76 11.91
CA ILE A 9 -12.53 0.95 12.58
C ILE A 9 -13.30 1.74 13.65
N ASP A 10 -12.71 2.81 14.17
CA ASP A 10 -13.20 3.59 15.30
C ASP A 10 -13.77 4.96 14.90
N THR A 11 -13.78 5.28 13.59
CA THR A 11 -14.28 6.56 13.11
C THR A 11 -15.80 6.63 13.09
N ARG A 12 -16.36 7.71 13.67
CA ARG A 12 -17.76 8.07 13.51
C ARG A 12 -18.01 8.80 12.18
N ARG A 13 -19.26 8.86 11.74
CA ARG A 13 -19.66 9.59 10.52
C ARG A 13 -19.20 11.06 10.63
N GLY A 14 -18.30 11.50 9.73
CA GLY A 14 -17.77 12.86 9.69
C GLY A 14 -16.37 13.06 10.28
N GLN A 15 -15.77 12.06 10.95
CA GLN A 15 -14.37 12.10 11.37
C GLN A 15 -13.42 11.91 10.18
N ARG A 16 -12.23 12.53 10.25
CA ARG A 16 -11.22 12.36 9.21
C ARG A 16 -10.54 11.02 9.38
N TRP A 17 -10.07 10.48 8.27
CA TRP A 17 -9.33 9.21 8.25
C TRP A 17 -8.09 9.25 9.16
N GLU A 18 -7.40 10.40 9.24
CA GLU A 18 -6.18 10.61 10.04
C GLU A 18 -6.42 10.63 11.55
N ASP A 19 -7.66 10.86 12.00
CA ASP A 19 -8.02 10.95 13.42
C ASP A 19 -8.28 9.56 14.04
N ALA A 20 -8.33 8.51 13.23
CA ALA A 20 -8.59 7.15 13.68
C ALA A 20 -7.41 6.62 14.52
N GLN A 21 -7.72 6.04 15.68
CA GLN A 21 -6.74 5.39 16.55
C GLN A 21 -6.46 3.96 16.10
N SER A 22 -7.41 3.32 15.41
CA SER A 22 -7.30 1.93 14.98
C SER A 22 -7.68 1.74 13.52
N TYR A 23 -6.95 0.85 12.84
CA TYR A 23 -7.16 0.54 11.44
C TYR A 23 -7.15 -0.97 11.20
N GLU A 24 -7.86 -1.40 10.16
CA GLU A 24 -7.84 -2.76 9.64
C GLU A 24 -7.40 -2.77 8.16
N PRO A 25 -6.29 -3.47 7.82
CA PRO A 25 -5.32 -4.07 8.73
C PRO A 25 -4.60 -3.00 9.58
N PRO A 26 -3.99 -3.36 10.72
CA PRO A 26 -3.27 -2.40 11.54
C PRO A 26 -2.07 -1.82 10.79
N ARG A 27 -1.69 -0.58 11.11
CA ARG A 27 -0.45 0.03 10.64
C ARG A 27 0.74 -0.57 11.39
N GLU A 28 1.93 -0.47 10.80
CA GLU A 28 3.13 -0.93 11.48
C GLU A 28 3.39 -0.12 12.75
N ARG A 29 3.76 -0.84 13.82
CA ARG A 29 4.18 -0.22 15.07
C ARG A 29 5.53 0.43 14.89
N ALA A 30 5.74 1.54 15.60
CA ALA A 30 7.05 2.16 15.71
C ALA A 30 8.07 1.15 16.28
N ILE A 31 9.25 1.16 15.69
CA ILE A 31 10.42 0.40 16.18
C ILE A 31 11.05 1.24 17.31
N PRO A 32 11.32 0.64 18.48
CA PRO A 32 11.97 1.35 19.59
C PRO A 32 13.24 2.08 19.14
N GLY A 33 13.34 3.37 19.46
CA GLY A 33 14.49 4.22 19.10
C GLY A 33 14.61 4.61 17.61
N ARG A 34 13.73 4.15 16.72
CA ARG A 34 13.80 4.43 15.26
C ARG A 34 12.52 5.01 14.65
N GLY A 35 11.41 5.01 15.39
CA GLY A 35 10.14 5.53 14.90
C GLY A 35 9.42 4.56 13.93
N TYR A 36 8.56 5.09 13.07
CA TYR A 36 7.77 4.27 12.14
C TYR A 36 8.60 3.79 10.94
N PRO A 37 8.54 2.50 10.58
CA PRO A 37 9.28 2.00 9.43
C PRO A 37 8.71 2.56 8.12
N LEU A 38 9.62 2.87 7.18
CA LEU A 38 9.30 3.21 5.80
C LEU A 38 9.98 2.17 4.88
N PHE A 39 9.21 1.58 3.98
CA PHE A 39 9.69 0.52 3.09
C PHE A 39 9.86 1.07 1.68
N HIS A 40 11.09 1.03 1.18
CA HIS A 40 11.44 1.52 -0.14
C HIS A 40 11.63 0.35 -1.12
N VAL A 41 10.85 0.31 -2.20
CA VAL A 41 11.00 -0.70 -3.26
C VAL A 41 11.28 -0.02 -4.59
N SER A 42 12.42 -0.36 -5.19
CA SER A 42 12.81 0.05 -6.53
C SER A 42 12.68 -1.09 -7.55
N CYS A 43 12.26 -0.73 -8.76
CA CYS A 43 12.20 -1.61 -9.92
C CYS A 43 12.52 -0.79 -11.18
N GLY A 44 13.76 -0.89 -11.69
CA GLY A 44 14.22 -0.06 -12.80
C GLY A 44 14.18 1.43 -12.44
N ASP A 45 13.43 2.21 -13.22
CA ASP A 45 13.28 3.66 -13.06
C ASP A 45 12.10 4.07 -12.16
N LEU A 46 11.41 3.11 -11.53
CA LEU A 46 10.31 3.38 -10.60
C LEU A 46 10.71 3.00 -9.18
N SER A 47 10.52 3.93 -8.26
CA SER A 47 10.58 3.70 -6.83
C SER A 47 9.24 3.97 -6.18
N LEU A 48 8.87 3.14 -5.20
CA LEU A 48 7.65 3.25 -4.43
C LEU A 48 7.98 3.15 -2.94
N ASP A 49 7.40 4.04 -2.16
CA ASP A 49 7.50 4.05 -0.70
C ASP A 49 6.19 3.58 -0.08
N PHE A 50 6.30 2.76 0.95
CA PHE A 50 5.17 2.18 1.68
C PHE A 50 5.35 2.38 3.17
N ALA A 51 4.25 2.67 3.87
CA ALA A 51 4.25 2.85 5.32
C ALA A 51 3.91 1.55 6.09
N SER A 52 3.60 0.45 5.37
CA SER A 52 3.33 -0.85 5.97
C SER A 52 3.57 -2.00 5.00
N LEU A 53 3.75 -3.21 5.55
CA LEU A 53 3.83 -4.43 4.74
C LEU A 53 2.49 -4.72 4.03
N ALA A 54 1.36 -4.41 4.67
CA ALA A 54 0.03 -4.54 4.07
C ALA A 54 -0.14 -3.66 2.82
N GLU A 55 0.47 -2.48 2.79
CA GLU A 55 0.46 -1.62 1.60
C GLU A 55 1.23 -2.25 0.43
N ILE A 56 2.39 -2.86 0.69
CA ILE A 56 3.19 -3.57 -0.32
C ILE A 56 2.38 -4.73 -0.89
N GLU A 57 1.76 -5.53 -0.02
CA GLU A 57 0.93 -6.66 -0.40
C GLU A 57 -0.27 -6.22 -1.26
N ALA A 58 -1.02 -5.21 -0.81
CA ALA A 58 -2.15 -4.67 -1.56
C ALA A 58 -1.71 -4.16 -2.95
N CYS A 59 -0.57 -3.47 -3.03
CA CYS A 59 -0.01 -2.99 -4.29
C CYS A 59 0.37 -4.14 -5.23
N ALA A 60 1.09 -5.14 -4.71
CA ALA A 60 1.50 -6.32 -5.45
C ALA A 60 0.27 -7.09 -5.99
N ASN A 61 -0.77 -7.22 -5.16
CA ASN A 61 -2.01 -7.89 -5.53
C ASN A 61 -2.75 -7.15 -6.64
N VAL A 62 -2.89 -5.81 -6.57
CA VAL A 62 -3.54 -5.02 -7.63
C VAL A 62 -2.74 -5.07 -8.93
N LEU A 63 -1.42 -4.88 -8.87
CA LEU A 63 -0.56 -4.88 -10.06
C LEU A 63 -0.45 -6.26 -10.71
N GLY A 64 -0.51 -7.32 -9.92
CA GLY A 64 -0.44 -8.71 -10.38
C GLY A 64 -1.69 -9.22 -11.09
N ARG A 65 -2.82 -8.49 -11.06
CA ARG A 65 -4.04 -8.90 -11.78
C ARG A 65 -3.87 -8.73 -13.29
N LYS A 66 -4.29 -9.74 -14.06
CA LYS A 66 -4.28 -9.71 -15.54
C LYS A 66 -4.98 -8.46 -16.06
N LEU A 67 -6.21 -8.25 -15.60
CA LEU A 67 -6.98 -7.02 -15.82
C LEU A 67 -6.83 -6.10 -14.59
N LEU A 68 -6.47 -4.84 -14.83
CA LEU A 68 -6.44 -3.87 -13.75
C LEU A 68 -7.88 -3.58 -13.29
N PRO A 69 -8.12 -3.53 -11.97
CA PRO A 69 -9.40 -3.06 -11.46
C PRO A 69 -9.59 -1.59 -11.84
N ARG A 70 -10.84 -1.16 -12.03
CA ARG A 70 -11.13 0.25 -12.26
C ARG A 70 -10.86 1.01 -10.96
N SER A 71 -10.29 2.20 -11.04
CA SER A 71 -10.03 3.02 -9.84
C SER A 71 -11.30 3.27 -9.02
N LEU A 72 -12.47 3.32 -9.66
CA LEU A 72 -13.76 3.46 -8.98
C LEU A 72 -14.11 2.26 -8.09
N ASP A 73 -13.81 1.04 -8.54
CA ASP A 73 -14.08 -0.17 -7.77
C ASP A 73 -13.19 -0.20 -6.51
N LEU A 74 -11.93 0.23 -6.64
CA LEU A 74 -10.99 0.36 -5.52
C LEU A 74 -11.41 1.42 -4.50
N VAL A 75 -11.93 2.56 -4.99
CA VAL A 75 -12.47 3.62 -4.11
C VAL A 75 -13.64 3.08 -3.31
N ARG A 76 -14.61 2.43 -3.96
CA ARG A 76 -15.80 1.87 -3.32
C ARG A 76 -15.43 0.85 -2.24
N SER A 77 -14.44 0.00 -2.47
CA SER A 77 -13.99 -1.00 -1.48
C SER A 77 -13.25 -0.39 -0.29
N SER A 78 -12.62 0.78 -0.45
CA SER A 78 -11.80 1.39 0.61
C SER A 78 -12.62 2.04 1.74
N GLY A 79 -13.90 2.34 1.50
CA GLY A 79 -14.74 3.08 2.45
C GLY A 79 -14.35 4.56 2.62
N VAL A 80 -13.39 5.07 1.84
CA VAL A 80 -12.92 6.46 1.93
C VAL A 80 -13.66 7.35 0.92
N GLN A 81 -14.10 8.54 1.37
CA GLN A 81 -14.67 9.58 0.50
C GLN A 81 -13.56 10.34 -0.25
N LYS A 82 -12.85 9.66 -1.15
CA LYS A 82 -11.89 10.27 -2.08
C LYS A 82 -12.23 9.87 -3.51
N GLY A 83 -12.11 10.81 -4.44
CA GLY A 83 -12.38 10.55 -5.86
C GLY A 83 -11.37 9.57 -6.49
N PRO A 84 -11.73 8.91 -7.61
CA PRO A 84 -10.90 7.90 -8.28
C PRO A 84 -9.55 8.44 -8.81
N HIS A 85 -9.46 9.74 -9.08
CA HIS A 85 -8.21 10.38 -9.49
C HIS A 85 -7.18 10.50 -8.34
N ALA A 86 -7.62 10.43 -7.08
CA ALA A 86 -6.73 10.40 -5.93
C ALA A 86 -6.05 9.03 -5.73
N HIS A 87 -6.53 7.99 -6.43
CA HIS A 87 -6.01 6.63 -6.28
C HIS A 87 -4.58 6.49 -6.82
N TRP A 88 -3.72 5.75 -6.12
CA TRP A 88 -2.32 5.60 -6.50
C TRP A 88 -2.15 4.97 -7.89
N LEU A 89 -3.05 4.05 -8.27
CA LEU A 89 -3.06 3.44 -9.60
C LEU A 89 -3.28 4.47 -10.72
N SER A 90 -4.09 5.50 -10.45
CA SER A 90 -4.33 6.59 -11.41
C SER A 90 -3.04 7.38 -11.65
N ARG A 91 -2.23 7.57 -10.60
CA ARG A 91 -0.93 8.28 -10.62
C ARG A 91 0.26 7.45 -11.10
N LEU A 92 0.10 6.14 -11.28
CA LEU A 92 1.17 5.28 -11.81
C LEU A 92 1.54 5.74 -13.24
N PRO A 93 2.83 5.89 -13.59
CA PRO A 93 3.22 6.30 -14.94
C PRO A 93 2.65 5.36 -16.00
N ALA A 94 2.20 5.90 -17.13
CA ALA A 94 1.51 5.12 -18.17
C ALA A 94 2.32 3.91 -18.66
N ARG A 95 3.65 4.05 -18.80
CA ARG A 95 4.55 2.94 -19.16
C ARG A 95 4.45 1.77 -18.18
N TRP A 96 4.31 2.06 -16.88
CA TRP A 96 4.21 1.08 -15.81
C TRP A 96 2.82 0.44 -15.69
N LYS A 97 1.81 0.92 -16.43
CA LYS A 97 0.47 0.27 -16.52
C LYS A 97 0.45 -0.93 -17.49
N ARG A 98 1.48 -1.09 -18.34
CA ARG A 98 1.60 -2.24 -19.25
C ARG A 98 1.77 -3.55 -18.47
N TRP A 99 1.09 -4.61 -18.90
CA TRP A 99 1.05 -5.90 -18.20
C TRP A 99 2.44 -6.46 -17.84
N SER A 100 3.36 -6.53 -18.81
CA SER A 100 4.70 -7.09 -18.58
C SER A 100 5.49 -6.34 -17.50
N ARG A 101 5.38 -5.01 -17.45
CA ARG A 101 6.02 -4.18 -16.41
C ARG A 101 5.32 -4.31 -15.06
N ARG A 102 3.99 -4.36 -15.05
CA ARG A 102 3.21 -4.60 -13.81
C ARG A 102 3.50 -5.96 -13.19
N ALA A 103 3.56 -7.02 -14.01
CA ALA A 103 3.87 -8.36 -13.55
C ALA A 103 5.27 -8.42 -12.93
N ARG A 104 6.26 -7.79 -13.58
CA ARG A 104 7.62 -7.65 -13.03
C ARG A 104 7.64 -6.89 -11.70
N LEU A 105 6.93 -5.76 -11.63
CA LEU A 105 6.83 -4.96 -10.40
C LEU A 105 6.15 -5.75 -9.28
N ALA A 106 5.05 -6.45 -9.57
CA ALA A 106 4.35 -7.28 -8.60
C ALA A 106 5.24 -8.41 -8.05
N ALA A 107 6.03 -9.05 -8.92
CA ALA A 107 7.00 -10.05 -8.48
C ALA A 107 8.08 -9.43 -7.58
N ARG A 108 8.63 -8.27 -7.95
CA ARG A 108 9.61 -7.53 -7.14
C ARG A 108 9.08 -7.14 -5.77
N LEU A 109 7.82 -6.68 -5.71
CA LEU A 109 7.14 -6.32 -4.46
C LEU A 109 6.94 -7.54 -3.55
N ARG A 110 6.58 -8.71 -4.10
CA ARG A 110 6.45 -9.96 -3.32
C ARG A 110 7.77 -10.41 -2.71
N VAL A 111 8.86 -10.32 -3.46
CA VAL A 111 10.21 -10.62 -2.93
C VAL A 111 10.58 -9.62 -1.83
N ALA A 112 10.34 -8.32 -2.04
CA ALA A 112 10.59 -7.30 -1.04
C ALA A 112 9.77 -7.51 0.23
N LEU A 113 8.51 -7.92 0.10
CA LEU A 113 7.62 -8.19 1.23
C LEU A 113 8.18 -9.26 2.17
N VAL A 114 8.71 -10.36 1.62
CA VAL A 114 9.31 -11.44 2.42
C VAL A 114 10.56 -10.94 3.16
N ASP A 115 11.45 -10.23 2.46
CA ASP A 115 12.68 -9.67 3.04
C ASP A 115 12.38 -8.64 4.14
N PHE A 116 11.46 -7.71 3.90
CA PHE A 116 11.07 -6.72 4.90
C PHE A 116 10.38 -7.32 6.11
N ARG A 117 9.58 -8.36 5.93
CA ARG A 117 8.95 -9.08 7.05
C ARG A 117 10.01 -9.65 7.99
N ALA A 118 11.00 -10.35 7.44
CA ALA A 118 12.10 -10.92 8.22
C ALA A 118 12.92 -9.84 8.95
N ARG A 119 13.25 -8.74 8.27
CA ARG A 119 13.98 -7.61 8.90
C ARG A 119 13.19 -6.92 10.00
N LEU A 120 11.88 -6.77 9.82
CA LEU A 120 11.02 -6.12 10.78
C LEU A 120 10.85 -6.95 12.04
N GLU A 121 10.77 -8.28 11.90
CA GLU A 121 10.79 -9.23 13.02
C GLU A 121 12.11 -9.13 13.78
N GLN A 122 13.25 -9.15 13.09
CA GLN A 122 14.57 -8.98 13.71
C GLN A 122 14.75 -7.65 14.43
N ALA A 123 14.20 -6.55 13.90
CA ALA A 123 14.32 -5.22 14.49
C ALA A 123 13.41 -4.99 15.71
N ARG A 124 12.45 -5.90 15.96
CA ARG A 124 11.52 -5.84 17.08
C ARG A 124 11.92 -6.75 18.24
N SER A 125 12.75 -7.76 17.98
CA SER A 125 13.42 -8.59 18.98
C SER A 125 14.50 -7.80 19.73
#